data_AF-A0A6V8LEW6-F1
#
_entry.id   AF-A0A6V8LEW6-F1
#
_cell.length_a   1.000
_cell.length_b   1.000
_cell.length_c   1.000
_cell.angle_alpha   90.00
_cell.angle_beta   90.00
_cell.angle_gamma   90.00
#
_symmetry.space_group_name_H-M   'P 1'
#
loop_
_entity.id
_entity.type
_entity.pdbx_description
1 polymer ?
#
loop_
_entity_poly.entity_id
_entity_poly.type
_entity_poly.pdbx_seq_one_letter_code
_entity_poly.pdbx_strand_id
1 'polypeptide(L)'
;MNGALMFVRYAYPPNSMGFCGPADSTGFRQYAEAGVVDGGLVRLAQAFSGAWPYLEMIAHGVGIADPLDRRVVEAYWVGNGLLDALPLGFLANTLEDRFRPRIGNRFGRLAEGLLAGGVPHHSFHVFGVYPWVGLLGDDRKADRALTVLDRCRIRWGQVTDVHGAQVTVRSRPLLWDGRTLSLGPPEPETADIAVDTPLQPGDWVSLHWNWVCDRLTSRQLRALHAYSARHVHMINHSAPLAALT
;
A
#
# COMPACT_ATOMS: atom_id res chain seq x y z
N MET A 1 -6.73 6.53 -16.54
CA MET A 1 -7.42 6.42 -15.25
C MET A 1 -7.32 7.73 -14.47
N ASN A 2 -8.44 8.20 -13.91
CA ASN A 2 -8.49 9.29 -12.93
C ASN A 2 -7.91 8.81 -11.57
N GLY A 3 -7.29 9.70 -10.79
CA GLY A 3 -6.66 9.32 -9.53
C GLY A 3 -7.62 8.86 -8.43
N ALA A 4 -8.84 9.41 -8.36
CA ALA A 4 -9.87 8.94 -7.43
C ALA A 4 -10.28 7.49 -7.72
N LEU A 5 -10.45 7.12 -9.00
CA LEU A 5 -10.74 5.75 -9.40
C LEU A 5 -9.56 4.81 -9.16
N MET A 6 -8.33 5.29 -9.38
CA MET A 6 -7.12 4.53 -9.00
C MET A 6 -7.11 4.27 -7.50
N PHE A 7 -7.43 5.27 -6.68
CA PHE A 7 -7.51 5.11 -5.23
C PHE A 7 -8.51 4.02 -4.86
N VAL A 8 -9.70 4.00 -5.49
CA VAL A 8 -10.71 2.97 -5.26
C VAL A 8 -10.19 1.57 -5.57
N ARG A 9 -9.60 1.38 -6.75
CA ARG A 9 -9.08 0.06 -7.18
C ARG A 9 -8.08 -0.54 -6.20
N TYR A 10 -7.25 0.30 -5.60
CA TYR A 10 -6.27 -0.14 -4.61
C TYR A 10 -6.86 -0.26 -3.21
N ALA A 11 -7.77 0.62 -2.79
CA ALA A 11 -8.30 0.64 -1.43
C ALA A 11 -9.44 -0.37 -1.20
N TYR A 12 -10.16 -0.77 -2.25
CA TYR A 12 -11.35 -1.63 -2.13
C TYR A 12 -11.04 -3.03 -1.56
N PRO A 13 -10.03 -3.80 -2.04
CA PRO A 13 -9.81 -5.17 -1.59
C PRO A 13 -9.66 -5.32 -0.06
N PRO A 14 -8.73 -4.61 0.63
CA PRO A 14 -8.65 -4.70 2.09
C PRO A 14 -9.88 -4.11 2.81
N ASN A 15 -10.55 -3.10 2.22
CA ASN A 15 -11.72 -2.47 2.82
C ASN A 15 -12.93 -3.41 2.83
N SER A 16 -13.18 -4.16 1.76
CA SER A 16 -14.25 -5.16 1.72
C SER A 16 -14.05 -6.30 2.73
N MET A 17 -12.82 -6.50 3.20
CA MET A 17 -12.46 -7.45 4.25
C MET A 17 -12.36 -6.82 5.65
N GLY A 18 -12.64 -5.52 5.79
CA GLY A 18 -12.63 -4.82 7.08
C GLY A 18 -11.24 -4.48 7.63
N PHE A 19 -10.18 -4.54 6.81
CA PHE A 19 -8.81 -4.20 7.26
C PHE A 19 -8.54 -2.70 7.30
N CYS A 20 -9.24 -1.90 6.49
CA CYS A 20 -9.08 -0.45 6.46
C CYS A 20 -10.35 0.26 5.95
N GLY A 21 -10.36 1.59 6.00
CA GLY A 21 -11.42 2.42 5.42
C GLY A 21 -12.71 2.46 6.23
N PRO A 22 -13.75 3.17 5.71
CA PRO A 22 -15.07 3.23 6.32
C PRO A 22 -15.80 1.87 6.23
N ALA A 23 -16.78 1.66 7.12
CA ALA A 23 -17.58 0.43 7.14
C ALA A 23 -18.43 0.21 5.88
N ASP A 24 -18.78 1.29 5.17
CA ASP A 24 -19.51 1.24 3.90
C ASP A 24 -18.59 0.87 2.72
N SER A 25 -18.14 -0.38 2.69
CA SER A 25 -17.39 -0.94 1.56
C SER A 25 -18.26 -1.16 0.32
N THR A 26 -19.59 -1.21 0.48
CA THR A 26 -20.55 -1.42 -0.60
C THR A 26 -20.67 -0.17 -1.48
N GLY A 27 -20.79 1.01 -0.89
CA GLY A 27 -20.73 2.28 -1.62
C GLY A 27 -19.41 2.46 -2.36
N PHE A 28 -18.29 2.03 -1.76
CA PHE A 28 -16.97 2.10 -2.37
C PHE A 28 -16.84 1.17 -3.60
N ARG A 29 -17.44 -0.02 -3.55
CA ARG A 29 -17.55 -0.95 -4.68
C ARG A 29 -18.35 -0.35 -5.84
N GLN A 30 -19.48 0.30 -5.54
CA GLN A 30 -20.35 0.90 -6.56
C GLN A 30 -19.62 1.97 -7.36
N TYR A 31 -18.77 2.79 -6.73
CA TYR A 31 -17.93 3.74 -7.47
C TYR A 31 -16.87 3.05 -8.33
N ALA A 32 -16.31 1.93 -7.85
CA ALA A 32 -15.35 1.13 -8.63
C ALA A 32 -15.98 0.62 -9.93
N GLU A 33 -17.21 0.10 -9.84
CA GLU A 33 -17.96 -0.47 -10.97
C GLU A 33 -18.54 0.61 -11.89
N ALA A 34 -19.05 1.70 -11.33
CA ALA A 34 -19.65 2.78 -12.12
C ALA A 34 -18.62 3.65 -12.85
N GLY A 35 -17.38 3.72 -12.35
CA GLY A 35 -16.33 4.57 -12.92
C GLY A 35 -16.63 6.08 -12.80
N VAL A 36 -17.55 6.46 -11.91
CA VAL A 36 -17.98 7.85 -11.69
C VAL A 36 -17.11 8.51 -10.63
N VAL A 37 -16.78 9.79 -10.84
CA VAL A 37 -16.07 10.62 -9.86
C VAL A 37 -16.93 11.82 -9.53
N ASP A 38 -17.36 11.90 -8.27
CA ASP A 38 -18.14 13.01 -7.73
C ASP A 38 -17.72 13.32 -6.27
N GLY A 39 -18.41 14.28 -5.64
CA GLY A 39 -18.14 14.65 -4.25
C GLY A 39 -18.41 13.54 -3.23
N GLY A 40 -19.23 12.53 -3.56
CA GLY A 40 -19.46 11.36 -2.73
C GLY A 40 -18.23 10.45 -2.65
N LEU A 41 -17.62 10.16 -3.80
CA LEU A 41 -16.37 9.39 -3.85
C LEU A 41 -15.24 10.09 -3.08
N VAL A 42 -15.11 11.41 -3.21
CA VAL A 42 -14.09 12.17 -2.47
C VAL A 42 -14.28 12.03 -0.96
N ARG A 43 -15.53 12.13 -0.46
CA ARG A 43 -15.82 11.94 0.97
C ARG A 43 -15.51 10.52 1.45
N LEU A 44 -15.77 9.50 0.62
CA LEU A 44 -15.39 8.13 0.96
C LEU A 44 -13.87 7.97 1.05
N ALA A 45 -13.12 8.53 0.10
CA ALA A 45 -11.65 8.50 0.14
C ALA A 45 -11.09 9.21 1.38
N GLN A 46 -11.67 10.35 1.76
CA GLN A 46 -11.31 11.11 2.97
C GLN A 46 -11.51 10.30 4.26
N ALA A 47 -12.45 9.36 4.28
CA ALA A 47 -12.70 8.51 5.44
C ALA A 47 -11.62 7.43 5.67
N PHE A 48 -10.70 7.21 4.72
CA PHE A 48 -9.57 6.30 4.90
C PHE A 48 -8.49 6.93 5.80
N SER A 49 -8.69 6.85 7.11
CA SER A 49 -7.80 7.41 8.14
C SER A 49 -6.34 6.93 8.08
N GLY A 50 -6.07 5.81 7.40
CA GLY A 50 -4.71 5.34 7.13
C GLY A 50 -4.08 5.93 5.86
N ALA A 51 -4.83 6.04 4.77
CA ALA A 51 -4.30 6.41 3.46
C ALA A 51 -4.42 7.92 3.15
N TRP A 52 -5.57 8.54 3.47
CA TRP A 52 -5.83 9.95 3.24
C TRP A 52 -4.73 10.88 3.79
N PRO A 53 -4.23 10.66 5.02
CA PRO A 53 -3.03 11.31 5.52
C PRO A 53 -1.85 11.45 4.56
N TYR A 54 -1.48 10.35 3.92
CA TYR A 54 -0.33 10.30 3.03
C TYR A 54 -0.60 11.06 1.74
N LEU A 55 -1.82 10.99 1.21
CA LEU A 55 -2.21 11.74 0.02
C LEU A 55 -2.13 13.25 0.28
N GLU A 56 -2.65 13.74 1.41
CA GLU A 56 -2.54 15.15 1.80
C GLU A 56 -1.07 15.57 1.96
N MET A 57 -0.25 14.73 2.57
CA MET A 57 1.17 14.99 2.79
C MET A 57 1.95 15.09 1.48
N ILE A 58 1.78 14.12 0.58
CA ILE A 58 2.45 14.10 -0.73
C ILE A 58 2.00 15.30 -1.55
N ALA A 59 0.70 15.53 -1.66
CA ALA A 59 0.14 16.62 -2.46
C ALA A 59 0.66 17.98 -1.99
N HIS A 60 0.57 18.25 -0.68
CA HIS A 60 1.07 19.49 -0.10
C HIS A 60 2.58 19.67 -0.30
N GLY A 61 3.37 18.61 -0.07
CA GLY A 61 4.83 18.68 -0.14
C GLY A 61 5.37 18.93 -1.55
N VAL A 62 4.59 18.64 -2.59
CA VAL A 62 4.96 18.90 -4.00
C VAL A 62 4.10 19.97 -4.68
N GLY A 63 3.29 20.71 -3.90
CA GLY A 63 2.48 21.82 -4.42
C GLY A 63 1.32 21.41 -5.32
N ILE A 64 0.80 20.19 -5.18
CA ILE A 64 -0.42 19.72 -5.87
C ILE A 64 -1.63 20.00 -4.98
N ALA A 65 -2.65 20.65 -5.53
CA ALA A 65 -3.84 21.06 -4.78
C ALA A 65 -4.78 19.88 -4.43
N ASP A 66 -4.89 18.91 -5.32
CA ASP A 66 -5.80 17.76 -5.17
C ASP A 66 -5.05 16.52 -4.65
N PRO A 67 -5.35 16.03 -3.42
CA PRO A 67 -4.79 14.77 -2.91
C PRO A 67 -5.17 13.53 -3.75
N LEU A 68 -6.23 13.61 -4.56
CA LEU A 68 -6.64 12.57 -5.50
C LEU A 68 -6.08 12.80 -6.92
N ASP A 69 -5.16 13.75 -7.11
CA ASP A 69 -4.37 13.83 -8.34
C ASP A 69 -3.71 12.47 -8.60
N ARG A 70 -3.83 11.98 -9.83
CA ARG A 70 -3.33 10.66 -10.22
C ARG A 70 -1.86 10.44 -9.83
N ARG A 71 -1.02 11.48 -9.92
CA ARG A 71 0.41 11.37 -9.59
C ARG A 71 0.61 11.16 -8.09
N VAL A 72 -0.20 11.81 -7.26
CA VAL A 72 -0.19 11.66 -5.79
C VAL A 72 -0.66 10.26 -5.40
N VAL A 73 -1.78 9.80 -5.98
CA VAL A 73 -2.33 8.46 -5.72
C VAL A 73 -1.37 7.37 -6.17
N GLU A 74 -0.75 7.51 -7.34
CA GLU A 74 0.28 6.58 -7.81
C GLU A 74 1.50 6.59 -6.88
N ALA A 75 1.95 7.76 -6.43
CA ALA A 75 3.09 7.88 -5.51
C ALA A 75 2.83 7.09 -4.22
N TYR A 76 1.61 7.17 -3.67
CA TYR A 76 1.25 6.42 -2.48
C TYR A 76 1.20 4.90 -2.71
N TRP A 77 0.52 4.42 -3.75
CA TRP A 77 0.29 2.98 -3.91
C TRP A 77 1.44 2.21 -4.58
N VAL A 78 2.07 2.82 -5.58
CA VAL A 78 3.05 2.15 -6.47
C VAL A 78 4.43 2.80 -6.36
N GLY A 79 4.46 4.09 -6.06
CA GLY A 79 5.67 4.90 -6.02
C GLY A 79 5.98 5.57 -7.36
N ASN A 80 6.47 6.80 -7.25
CA ASN A 80 7.04 7.59 -8.34
C ASN A 80 7.94 8.69 -7.77
N GLY A 81 8.56 9.48 -8.64
CA GLY A 81 9.54 10.50 -8.25
C GLY A 81 9.01 11.65 -7.38
N LEU A 82 7.70 11.75 -7.11
CA LEU A 82 7.20 12.72 -6.14
C LEU A 82 7.73 12.43 -4.74
N LEU A 83 7.93 11.17 -4.38
CA LEU A 83 8.41 10.79 -3.06
C LEU A 83 9.87 11.20 -2.82
N ASP A 84 10.67 11.32 -3.89
CA ASP A 84 12.08 11.71 -3.81
C ASP A 84 12.24 13.23 -3.63
N ALA A 85 11.19 14.00 -3.95
CA ALA A 85 11.18 15.45 -3.83
C ALA A 85 10.78 15.95 -2.41
N LEU A 86 10.34 15.05 -1.52
CA LEU A 86 9.85 15.41 -0.19
C LEU A 86 11.02 15.49 0.82
N PRO A 87 11.37 16.68 1.34
CA PRO A 87 12.44 16.80 2.32
C PRO A 87 12.07 16.12 3.64
N LEU A 88 13.03 15.47 4.31
CA LEU A 88 12.80 14.80 5.60
C LEU A 88 12.22 15.75 6.66
N GLY A 89 12.72 16.99 6.73
CA GLY A 89 12.20 18.00 7.67
C GLY A 89 10.73 18.34 7.43
N PHE A 90 10.29 18.39 6.17
CA PHE A 90 8.87 18.58 5.84
C PHE A 90 8.02 17.39 6.29
N LEU A 91 8.49 16.16 6.05
CA LEU A 91 7.81 14.94 6.45
C LEU A 91 7.66 14.86 7.98
N ALA A 92 8.75 15.15 8.72
CA ALA A 92 8.75 15.15 10.17
C ALA A 92 7.78 16.19 10.77
N ASN A 93 7.83 17.44 10.28
CA ASN A 93 6.92 18.50 10.74
C ASN A 93 5.46 18.17 10.42
N THR A 94 5.19 17.64 9.22
CA THR A 94 3.83 17.26 8.82
C THR A 94 3.29 16.13 9.69
N LEU A 95 4.13 15.16 10.05
CA LEU A 95 3.75 14.10 10.98
C LEU A 95 3.39 14.65 12.36
N GLU A 96 4.24 15.52 12.92
CA GLU A 96 4.06 16.14 14.23
C GLU A 96 2.79 17.01 14.28
N ASP A 97 2.65 17.94 13.34
CA ASP A 97 1.61 18.97 13.39
C ASP A 97 0.23 18.46 12.96
N ARG A 98 0.18 17.61 11.93
CA ARG A 98 -1.09 17.23 11.28
C ARG A 98 -1.53 15.81 11.59
N PHE A 99 -0.60 14.90 11.85
CA PHE A 99 -0.92 13.49 12.03
C PHE A 99 -0.92 13.02 13.47
N ARG A 100 -0.05 13.54 14.34
CA ARG A 100 -0.03 13.19 15.77
C ARG A 100 -1.43 13.22 16.43
N PRO A 101 -2.28 14.25 16.21
CA PRO A 101 -3.63 14.27 16.80
C PRO A 101 -4.56 13.17 16.25
N ARG A 102 -4.32 12.70 15.02
CA ARG A 102 -5.15 11.71 14.31
C ARG A 102 -4.69 10.26 14.53
N ILE A 103 -3.39 10.04 14.78
CA ILE A 103 -2.78 8.69 14.87
C ILE A 103 -2.42 8.28 16.29
N GLY A 104 -2.45 9.20 17.26
CA GLY A 104 -2.31 8.92 18.68
C GLY A 104 -1.04 8.12 19.00
N ASN A 105 -1.20 6.99 19.69
CA ASN A 105 -0.11 6.13 20.15
C ASN A 105 0.76 5.52 19.01
N ARG A 106 0.30 5.56 17.76
CA ARG A 106 1.09 5.10 16.59
C ARG A 106 2.13 6.11 16.13
N PHE A 107 2.11 7.32 16.67
CA PHE A 107 3.01 8.41 16.28
C PHE A 107 4.49 8.06 16.44
N GLY A 108 4.89 7.46 17.57
CA GLY A 108 6.29 7.13 17.83
C GLY A 108 6.90 6.21 16.77
N ARG A 109 6.19 5.11 16.44
CA ARG A 109 6.62 4.17 15.39
C ARG A 109 6.71 4.80 14.01
N LEU A 110 5.76 5.69 13.70
CA LEU A 110 5.73 6.40 12.42
C LEU A 110 6.91 7.39 12.31
N ALA A 111 7.23 8.10 13.38
CA ALA A 111 8.37 9.02 13.43
C ALA A 111 9.71 8.28 13.35
N GLU A 112 9.88 7.20 14.12
CA GLU A 112 11.08 6.34 14.06
C GLU A 112 11.27 5.73 12.67
N GLY A 113 10.19 5.19 12.08
CA GLY A 113 10.22 4.64 10.74
C GLY A 113 10.59 5.67 9.68
N LEU A 114 10.11 6.91 9.81
CA LEU A 114 10.49 8.00 8.90
C LEU A 114 11.99 8.31 8.98
N LEU A 115 12.54 8.41 10.20
CA LEU A 115 13.97 8.62 10.42
C LEU A 115 14.83 7.45 9.92
N ALA A 116 14.29 6.22 9.97
CA ALA A 116 14.93 5.02 9.43
C ALA A 116 14.83 4.92 7.89
N GLY A 117 14.30 5.95 7.21
CA GLY A 117 14.20 6.02 5.76
C GLY A 117 12.80 5.72 5.22
N GLY A 118 11.75 5.76 6.03
CA GLY A 118 10.37 5.74 5.58
C GLY A 118 10.05 6.89 4.62
N VAL A 119 9.20 6.62 3.64
CA VAL A 119 8.60 7.63 2.74
C VAL A 119 7.10 7.41 2.67
N PRO A 120 6.27 8.40 2.27
CA PRO A 120 4.81 8.26 2.27
C PRO A 120 4.30 7.34 1.14
N HIS A 121 4.69 6.07 1.18
CA HIS A 121 4.32 4.98 0.29
C HIS A 121 3.53 3.93 1.10
N HIS A 122 2.62 3.19 0.46
CA HIS A 122 1.75 2.24 1.15
C HIS A 122 2.53 1.14 1.88
N SER A 123 3.63 0.66 1.31
CA SER A 123 4.49 -0.31 1.99
C SER A 123 5.10 0.22 3.29
N PHE A 124 5.35 1.54 3.42
CA PHE A 124 5.77 2.13 4.68
C PHE A 124 4.67 2.02 5.74
N HIS A 125 3.42 2.27 5.35
CA HIS A 125 2.29 2.09 6.24
C HIS A 125 2.15 0.63 6.70
N VAL A 126 2.26 -0.32 5.76
CA VAL A 126 2.15 -1.76 6.04
C VAL A 126 3.27 -2.28 6.95
N PHE A 127 4.52 -1.85 6.74
CA PHE A 127 5.65 -2.38 7.52
C PHE A 127 5.97 -1.55 8.77
N GLY A 128 5.87 -0.23 8.70
CA GLY A 128 6.30 0.67 9.79
C GLY A 128 5.19 1.10 10.75
N VAL A 129 3.91 1.03 10.33
CA VAL A 129 2.80 1.62 11.10
C VAL A 129 1.80 0.58 11.58
N TYR A 130 1.47 -0.39 10.72
CA TYR A 130 0.63 -1.51 11.11
C TYR A 130 1.28 -2.34 12.22
N PRO A 131 0.47 -2.91 13.14
CA PRO A 131 1.00 -3.66 14.27
C PRO A 131 1.60 -5.02 13.88
N TRP A 132 1.33 -5.50 12.66
CA TRP A 132 1.59 -6.87 12.23
C TRP A 132 3.07 -7.27 12.25
N VAL A 133 4.00 -6.37 11.92
CA VAL A 133 5.43 -6.68 12.06
C VAL A 133 5.80 -7.05 13.50
N GLY A 134 5.28 -6.31 14.48
CA GLY A 134 5.52 -6.58 15.90
C GLY A 134 4.89 -7.89 16.39
N LEU A 135 4.05 -8.55 15.59
CA LEU A 135 3.43 -9.83 15.90
C LEU A 135 4.17 -11.03 15.26
N LEU A 136 5.20 -10.79 14.44
CA LEU A 136 5.98 -11.86 13.79
C LEU A 136 6.83 -12.68 14.78
N GLY A 137 7.16 -12.12 15.95
CA GLY A 137 7.88 -12.81 17.02
C GLY A 137 6.98 -13.63 17.96
N ASP A 138 5.66 -13.60 17.77
CA ASP A 138 4.70 -14.43 18.52
C ASP A 138 4.30 -15.62 17.64
N ASP A 139 4.81 -16.81 17.94
CA ASP A 139 4.58 -18.05 17.18
C ASP A 139 3.10 -18.32 16.89
N ARG A 140 2.19 -17.92 17.80
CA ARG A 140 0.75 -18.14 17.63
C ARG A 140 0.11 -17.20 16.62
N LYS A 141 0.78 -16.09 16.29
CA LYS A 141 0.26 -15.02 15.41
C LYS A 141 1.12 -14.81 14.16
N ALA A 142 2.34 -15.35 14.13
CA ALA A 142 3.32 -15.12 13.07
C ALA A 142 2.75 -15.40 11.67
N ASP A 143 2.11 -16.55 11.46
CA ASP A 143 1.55 -16.93 10.15
C ASP A 143 0.48 -15.96 9.67
N ARG A 144 -0.43 -15.57 10.58
CA ARG A 144 -1.48 -14.59 10.28
C ARG A 144 -0.88 -13.22 10.00
N ALA A 145 0.11 -12.80 10.78
CA ALA A 145 0.79 -11.54 10.60
C ALA A 145 1.53 -11.49 9.26
N LEU A 146 2.26 -12.54 8.91
CA LEU A 146 2.95 -12.67 7.62
C LEU A 146 1.96 -12.64 6.47
N THR A 147 0.84 -13.35 6.59
CA THR A 147 -0.24 -13.33 5.59
C THR A 147 -0.78 -11.92 5.39
N VAL A 148 -1.09 -11.20 6.47
CA VAL A 148 -1.63 -9.82 6.35
C VAL A 148 -0.58 -8.86 5.78
N LEU A 149 0.68 -8.95 6.20
CA LEU A 149 1.77 -8.13 5.64
C LEU A 149 1.96 -8.37 4.15
N ASP A 150 1.96 -9.64 3.73
CA ASP A 150 2.12 -10.02 2.34
C ASP A 150 0.90 -9.62 1.49
N ARG A 151 -0.30 -9.78 2.05
CA ARG A 151 -1.54 -9.49 1.34
C ARG A 151 -1.86 -7.99 1.27
N CYS A 152 -1.49 -7.21 2.28
CA CYS A 152 -1.65 -5.75 2.32
C CYS A 152 -0.53 -4.96 1.64
N ARG A 153 0.70 -5.49 1.52
CA ARG A 153 1.66 -4.81 0.64
C ARG A 153 1.16 -4.89 -0.79
N ILE A 154 1.42 -3.84 -1.57
CA ILE A 154 1.18 -3.90 -3.01
C ILE A 154 2.24 -4.82 -3.60
N ARG A 155 1.81 -6.02 -4.03
CA ARG A 155 2.67 -6.99 -4.71
C ARG A 155 2.69 -6.69 -6.20
N TRP A 156 3.60 -7.35 -6.91
CA TRP A 156 3.61 -7.41 -8.35
C TRP A 156 3.74 -8.87 -8.81
N GLY A 157 3.16 -9.17 -9.96
CA GLY A 157 3.26 -10.48 -10.58
C GLY A 157 3.21 -10.39 -12.09
N GLN A 158 3.76 -11.39 -12.77
CA GLN A 158 3.63 -11.54 -14.20
C GLN A 158 2.46 -12.50 -14.50
N VAL A 159 1.52 -12.08 -15.34
CA VAL A 159 0.40 -12.91 -15.79
C VAL A 159 0.96 -14.09 -16.58
N THR A 160 0.58 -15.30 -16.19
CA THR A 160 0.91 -16.53 -16.93
C THR A 160 -0.28 -17.10 -17.68
N ASP A 161 -1.49 -16.87 -17.17
CA ASP A 161 -2.71 -17.33 -17.81
C ASP A 161 -3.91 -16.44 -17.45
N VAL A 162 -4.93 -16.44 -18.31
CA VAL A 162 -6.15 -15.64 -18.17
C VAL A 162 -7.37 -16.55 -18.33
N HIS A 163 -8.22 -16.58 -17.31
CA HIS A 163 -9.39 -17.45 -17.22
C HIS A 163 -10.64 -16.64 -16.87
N GLY A 164 -11.29 -16.06 -17.88
CA GLY A 164 -12.49 -15.26 -17.70
C GLY A 164 -12.24 -14.05 -16.80
N ALA A 165 -12.83 -14.05 -15.60
CA ALA A 165 -12.69 -12.96 -14.62
C ALA A 165 -11.48 -13.11 -13.68
N GLN A 166 -10.66 -14.14 -13.86
CA GLN A 166 -9.48 -14.40 -13.04
C GLN A 166 -8.22 -14.53 -13.90
N VAL A 167 -7.07 -14.27 -13.27
CA VAL A 167 -5.75 -14.52 -13.84
C VAL A 167 -4.90 -15.35 -12.90
N THR A 168 -4.02 -16.17 -13.47
CA THR A 168 -2.89 -16.73 -12.74
C THR A 168 -1.69 -15.81 -12.93
N VAL A 169 -1.08 -15.40 -11.82
CA VAL A 169 0.10 -14.53 -11.78
C VAL A 169 1.21 -15.21 -11.03
N ARG A 170 2.45 -15.10 -11.53
CA ARG A 170 3.64 -15.48 -10.77
C ARG A 170 4.14 -14.29 -9.98
N SER A 171 4.02 -14.36 -8.66
CA SER A 171 4.44 -13.31 -7.72
C SER A 171 5.37 -13.91 -6.66
N ARG A 172 6.09 -13.07 -5.92
CA ARG A 172 6.99 -13.53 -4.84
C ARG A 172 6.31 -13.26 -3.51
N PRO A 173 6.04 -14.25 -2.64
CA PRO A 173 5.47 -14.01 -1.31
C PRO A 173 6.54 -13.47 -0.34
N LEU A 174 6.10 -12.87 0.77
CA LEU A 174 6.99 -12.62 1.90
C LEU A 174 7.30 -13.91 2.65
N LEU A 175 8.54 -14.03 3.12
CA LEU A 175 9.00 -15.05 4.04
C LEU A 175 9.52 -14.40 5.32
N TRP A 176 9.37 -15.12 6.43
CA TRP A 176 9.90 -14.77 7.74
C TRP A 176 10.74 -15.93 8.26
N ASP A 177 12.01 -15.67 8.61
CA ASP A 177 12.95 -16.68 9.11
C ASP A 177 13.10 -16.67 10.64
N GLY A 178 12.25 -15.92 11.34
CA GLY A 178 12.36 -15.66 12.79
C GLY A 178 13.12 -14.37 13.12
N ARG A 179 13.76 -13.73 12.14
CA ARG A 179 14.57 -12.51 12.35
C ARG A 179 14.34 -11.43 11.31
N THR A 180 14.22 -11.80 10.03
CA THR A 180 14.14 -10.86 8.92
C THR A 180 13.04 -11.23 7.93
N LEU A 181 12.41 -10.20 7.34
CA LEU A 181 11.50 -10.35 6.22
C LEU A 181 12.28 -10.40 4.91
N SER A 182 11.91 -11.31 4.02
CA SER A 182 12.47 -11.41 2.67
C SER A 182 11.39 -11.78 1.65
N LEU A 183 11.73 -11.71 0.36
CA LEU A 183 10.84 -12.21 -0.71
C LEU A 183 11.28 -13.63 -1.10
N GLY A 184 10.33 -14.57 -1.06
CA GLY A 184 10.53 -15.95 -1.49
C GLY A 184 10.68 -16.11 -3.01
N PRO A 185 10.81 -17.36 -3.49
CA PRO A 185 10.79 -17.66 -4.92
C PRO A 185 9.45 -17.27 -5.57
N PRO A 186 9.39 -17.03 -6.89
CA PRO A 186 8.12 -16.74 -7.56
C PRO A 186 7.21 -17.96 -7.62
N GLU A 187 6.00 -17.82 -7.08
CA GLU A 187 4.96 -18.84 -6.98
C GLU A 187 3.70 -18.39 -7.74
N PRO A 188 2.92 -19.32 -8.31
CA PRO A 188 1.64 -18.99 -8.92
C PRO A 188 0.61 -18.63 -7.84
N GLU A 189 -0.11 -17.54 -8.01
CA GLU A 189 -1.33 -17.21 -7.27
C GLU A 189 -2.45 -16.80 -8.24
N THR A 190 -3.70 -17.01 -7.84
CA THR A 190 -4.88 -16.57 -8.59
C THR A 190 -5.35 -15.22 -8.06
N ALA A 191 -5.70 -14.32 -8.97
CA ALA A 191 -6.28 -13.02 -8.63
C ALA A 191 -7.49 -12.71 -9.52
N ASP A 192 -8.47 -12.03 -8.93
CA ASP A 192 -9.63 -11.48 -9.63
C ASP A 192 -9.24 -10.24 -10.42
N ILE A 193 -9.76 -10.11 -11.64
CA ILE A 193 -9.50 -8.97 -12.52
C ILE A 193 -10.41 -7.81 -12.09
N ALA A 194 -9.84 -6.82 -11.40
CA ALA A 194 -10.53 -5.58 -11.03
C ALA A 194 -10.43 -4.48 -12.11
N VAL A 195 -9.70 -4.77 -13.20
CA VAL A 195 -9.31 -3.79 -14.19
C VAL A 195 -10.14 -3.97 -15.46
N ASP A 196 -10.69 -2.87 -15.96
CA ASP A 196 -11.42 -2.88 -17.24
C ASP A 196 -10.51 -3.10 -18.45
N THR A 197 -9.19 -3.10 -18.23
CA THR A 197 -8.20 -3.32 -19.30
C THR A 197 -7.96 -4.82 -19.46
N PRO A 198 -8.14 -5.38 -20.68
CA PRO A 198 -7.82 -6.77 -20.95
C PRO A 198 -6.36 -7.08 -20.61
N LEU A 199 -6.17 -8.18 -19.89
CA LEU A 199 -4.85 -8.72 -19.54
C LEU A 199 -4.50 -9.87 -20.47
N GLN A 200 -3.21 -10.09 -20.67
CA GLN A 200 -2.69 -11.23 -21.44
C GLN A 200 -1.44 -11.81 -20.75
N PRO A 201 -1.10 -13.09 -21.01
CA PRO A 201 0.17 -13.66 -20.56
C PRO A 201 1.37 -12.77 -20.91
N GLY A 202 2.27 -12.57 -19.94
CA GLY A 202 3.43 -11.69 -20.05
C GLY A 202 3.24 -10.29 -19.47
N ASP A 203 2.00 -9.82 -19.29
CA ASP A 203 1.73 -8.53 -18.64
C ASP A 203 2.19 -8.54 -17.18
N TRP A 204 2.72 -7.40 -16.72
CA TRP A 204 3.01 -7.17 -15.31
C TRP A 204 1.85 -6.44 -14.64
N VAL A 205 1.44 -6.91 -13.47
CA VAL A 205 0.30 -6.35 -12.74
C VAL A 205 0.66 -6.07 -11.28
N SER A 206 0.00 -5.08 -10.68
CA SER A 206 -0.02 -4.87 -9.23
C SER A 206 -1.14 -5.68 -8.60
N LEU A 207 -0.90 -6.18 -7.39
CA LEU A 207 -1.86 -6.98 -6.64
C LEU A 207 -2.03 -6.38 -5.24
N HIS A 208 -3.27 -6.26 -4.78
CA HIS A 208 -3.61 -5.97 -3.40
C HIS A 208 -4.62 -7.01 -2.94
N TRP A 209 -4.25 -7.83 -1.96
CA TRP A 209 -4.95 -9.08 -1.67
C TRP A 209 -5.15 -9.92 -2.95
N ASN A 210 -6.28 -10.59 -3.14
CA ASN A 210 -6.56 -11.44 -4.30
C ASN A 210 -7.01 -10.66 -5.54
N TRP A 211 -6.69 -9.36 -5.68
CA TRP A 211 -7.19 -8.51 -6.76
C TRP A 211 -6.06 -7.91 -7.58
N VAL A 212 -6.21 -7.94 -8.91
CA VAL A 212 -5.39 -7.13 -9.81
C VAL A 212 -5.83 -5.68 -9.75
N CYS A 213 -4.96 -4.79 -9.29
CA CYS A 213 -5.30 -3.37 -9.17
C CYS A 213 -5.04 -2.59 -10.47
N ASP A 214 -3.91 -2.84 -11.14
CA ASP A 214 -3.54 -2.19 -12.41
C ASP A 214 -2.51 -3.02 -13.19
N ARG A 215 -2.47 -2.80 -14.51
CA ARG A 215 -1.34 -3.22 -15.35
C ARG A 215 -0.18 -2.23 -15.20
N LEU A 216 1.00 -2.75 -14.87
CA LEU A 216 2.19 -1.97 -14.58
C LEU A 216 3.03 -1.73 -15.83
N THR A 217 3.41 -0.47 -16.02
CA THR A 217 4.53 -0.12 -16.90
C THR A 217 5.86 -0.54 -16.29
N SER A 218 6.92 -0.67 -17.10
CA SER A 218 8.26 -0.99 -16.59
C SER A 218 8.78 0.03 -15.56
N ARG A 219 8.38 1.31 -15.69
CA ARG A 219 8.70 2.35 -14.70
C ARG A 219 8.03 2.07 -13.36
N GLN A 220 6.73 1.80 -13.37
CA GLN A 220 5.94 1.51 -12.16
C GLN A 220 6.43 0.23 -11.48
N LEU A 221 6.75 -0.82 -12.26
CA LEU A 221 7.32 -2.06 -11.73
C LEU A 221 8.65 -1.81 -11.00
N ARG A 222 9.56 -1.02 -11.59
CA ARG A 222 10.83 -0.65 -10.95
C ARG A 222 10.61 0.17 -9.67
N ALA A 223 9.70 1.13 -9.69
CA ALA A 223 9.38 1.94 -8.52
C ALA A 223 8.83 1.08 -7.38
N LEU A 224 7.84 0.23 -7.67
CA LEU A 224 7.22 -0.64 -6.68
C LEU A 224 8.24 -1.61 -6.06
N HIS A 225 9.14 -2.16 -6.88
CA HIS A 225 10.25 -2.98 -6.38
C HIS A 225 11.17 -2.18 -5.45
N ALA A 226 11.58 -0.97 -5.86
CA ALA A 226 12.50 -0.13 -5.09
C ALA A 226 11.91 0.29 -3.73
N TYR A 227 10.67 0.80 -3.69
CA TYR A 227 10.03 1.19 -2.43
C TYR A 227 9.68 0.00 -1.54
N SER A 228 9.30 -1.15 -2.11
CA SER A 228 9.10 -2.37 -1.32
C SER A 228 10.41 -2.83 -0.68
N ALA A 229 11.50 -2.89 -1.45
CA ALA A 229 12.81 -3.28 -0.94
C ALA A 229 13.32 -2.31 0.12
N ARG A 230 13.15 -0.99 -0.10
CA ARG A 230 13.50 0.06 0.87
C ARG A 230 12.84 -0.16 2.22
N HIS A 231 11.54 -0.42 2.26
CA HIS A 231 10.81 -0.54 3.53
C HIS A 231 10.99 -1.91 4.20
N VAL A 232 11.23 -2.99 3.43
CA VAL A 232 11.67 -4.27 4.00
C VAL A 232 13.08 -4.13 4.61
N HIS A 233 14.00 -3.45 3.92
CA HIS A 233 15.32 -3.17 4.47
C HIS A 233 15.24 -2.32 5.75
N MET A 234 14.44 -1.24 5.73
CA MET A 234 14.19 -0.38 6.89
C MET A 234 13.76 -1.20 8.10
N ILE A 235 12.77 -2.09 7.97
CA ILE A 235 12.23 -2.83 9.13
C ILE A 235 13.17 -3.93 9.62
N ASN A 236 13.96 -4.53 8.72
CA ASN A 236 14.98 -5.52 9.10
C ASN A 236 16.18 -4.92 9.85
N HIS A 237 16.41 -3.60 9.72
CA HIS A 237 17.52 -2.88 10.35
C HIS A 237 17.06 -1.87 11.41
N SER A 238 15.76 -1.73 11.61
CA SER A 238 15.21 -1.05 12.77
C SER A 238 15.50 -1.91 14.00
N ALA A 239 15.97 -1.31 15.09
CA ALA A 239 16.27 -2.05 16.32
C ALA A 239 15.05 -2.92 16.72
N PRO A 240 15.26 -4.17 17.19
CA PRO A 240 14.16 -5.05 17.50
C PRO A 240 13.22 -4.39 18.51
N LEU A 241 11.92 -4.42 18.21
CA LEU A 241 10.80 -3.96 19.05
C LEU A 241 10.71 -4.66 20.44
N ALA A 242 11.75 -5.38 20.86
CA ALA A 242 11.81 -6.22 22.05
C ALA A 242 12.33 -5.52 23.31
N ALA A 243 12.43 -4.18 23.35
CA ALA A 243 13.00 -3.46 24.50
C ALA A 243 12.11 -2.34 25.06
N LEU A 244 10.79 -2.42 24.89
CA LEU A 244 9.83 -1.53 25.55
C LEU A 244 8.63 -2.34 26.08
N THR A 245 8.91 -3.12 27.12
CA THR A 245 7.91 -3.61 28.08
C THR A 245 8.29 -3.10 29.45
#